data_AF-A0A1Q3H8W5-F1
#
_entry.id   AF-A0A1Q3H8W5-F1
#
_cell.length_a   1.000
_cell.length_b   1.000
_cell.length_c   1.000
_cell.angle_alpha   90.00
_cell.angle_beta   90.00
_cell.angle_gamma   90.00
#
_symmetry.space_group_name_H-M   'P 1'
#
loop_
_entity.id
_entity.type
_entity.pdbx_description
1 polymer ?
#
loop_
_entity_poly.entity_id
_entity_poly.type
_entity_poly.pdbx_seq_one_letter_code
_entity_poly.pdbx_strand_id
1 'polypeptide(L)'
;MTTQDRLQRHFQKKELEQLLKRLEGVTIGGIVPKESLPAVQQALSQLFLVEAEPFSTIRGEASGREKVEWLRQVVREFLAGGSELYVVFSGLGAAGWVHLIVDGEGRWVRSLWEVMPDREVFFASADWRRVLAITEEEAFHGAYLGHVE
;
A
#
# COMPACT_ATOMS: atom_id res chain seq x y z
N MET A 1 -13.95 8.44 -22.83
CA MET A 1 -12.56 8.05 -22.54
C MET A 1 -11.69 8.45 -23.71
N THR A 2 -10.75 9.36 -23.48
CA THR A 2 -9.92 9.97 -24.52
C THR A 2 -8.73 9.07 -24.88
N THR A 3 -8.07 9.33 -26.01
CA THR A 3 -6.82 8.66 -26.39
C THR A 3 -5.71 8.90 -25.36
N GLN A 4 -5.73 10.07 -24.71
CA GLN A 4 -4.79 10.45 -23.65
C GLN A 4 -4.99 9.60 -22.39
N ASP A 5 -6.24 9.35 -21.97
CA ASP A 5 -6.56 8.48 -20.83
C ASP A 5 -6.07 7.04 -21.06
N ARG A 6 -6.20 6.55 -22.30
CA ARG A 6 -5.75 5.20 -22.69
C ARG A 6 -4.24 5.06 -22.62
N LEU A 7 -3.50 6.06 -23.12
CA LEU A 7 -2.04 6.07 -23.07
C LEU A 7 -1.53 6.14 -21.63
N GLN A 8 -2.13 7.00 -20.79
CA GLN A 8 -1.75 7.14 -19.39
C GLN A 8 -1.92 5.82 -18.61
N ARG A 9 -3.06 5.14 -18.77
CA ARG A 9 -3.29 3.82 -18.17
C ARG A 9 -2.28 2.77 -18.62
N HIS A 10 -1.90 2.79 -19.90
CA HIS A 10 -0.90 1.86 -20.44
C HIS A 10 0.49 2.08 -19.83
N PHE A 11 0.91 3.34 -19.66
CA PHE A 11 2.17 3.66 -18.99
C PHE A 11 2.15 3.25 -17.52
N GLN A 12 1.09 3.60 -16.78
CA GLN A 12 0.95 3.24 -15.37
C GLN A 12 0.92 1.72 -15.16
N LYS A 13 0.29 0.97 -16.07
CA LYS A 13 0.32 -0.50 -16.03
C LYS A 13 1.73 -1.05 -16.22
N LYS A 14 2.49 -0.54 -17.19
CA LYS A 14 3.88 -0.96 -17.42
C LYS A 14 4.79 -0.62 -16.24
N GLU A 15 4.60 0.55 -15.66
CA GLU A 15 5.35 1.00 -14.49
C GLU A 15 5.04 0.12 -13.28
N LEU A 16 3.76 -0.21 -13.05
CA LEU A 16 3.36 -1.19 -12.04
C LEU A 16 4.02 -2.55 -12.29
N GLU A 17 3.97 -3.06 -13.52
CA GLU A 17 4.63 -4.34 -13.85
C GLU A 17 6.14 -4.32 -13.58
N GLN A 18 6.82 -3.21 -13.82
CA GLN A 18 8.24 -3.05 -13.50
C GLN A 18 8.50 -2.98 -12.00
N LEU A 19 7.62 -2.27 -11.27
CA LEU A 19 7.67 -2.18 -9.82
C LEU A 19 7.49 -3.56 -9.17
N LEU A 20 6.47 -4.31 -9.59
CA LEU A 20 6.17 -5.63 -9.06
C LEU A 20 7.31 -6.64 -9.31
N LYS A 21 8.04 -6.52 -10.43
CA LYS A 21 9.24 -7.34 -10.70
C LYS A 21 10.40 -7.10 -9.74
N ARG A 22 10.40 -5.97 -9.04
CA ARG A 22 11.43 -5.60 -8.05
C ARG A 22 11.04 -6.00 -6.62
N LEU A 23 9.80 -6.45 -6.40
CA LEU A 23 9.38 -6.96 -5.10
C LEU A 23 9.91 -8.37 -4.90
N GLU A 24 10.78 -8.55 -3.92
CA GLU A 24 11.27 -9.87 -3.51
C GLU A 24 10.35 -10.48 -2.44
N GLY A 25 10.28 -11.81 -2.37
CA GLY A 25 9.53 -12.50 -1.31
C GLY A 25 8.00 -12.35 -1.40
N VAL A 26 7.47 -12.02 -2.59
CA VAL A 26 6.03 -11.97 -2.87
C VAL A 26 5.65 -12.86 -4.05
N THR A 27 4.44 -13.41 -4.01
CA THR A 27 3.76 -13.99 -5.17
C THR A 27 2.60 -13.09 -5.55
N ILE A 28 2.50 -12.74 -6.83
CA ILE A 28 1.41 -11.90 -7.34
C ILE A 28 0.21 -12.80 -7.68
N GLY A 29 -0.89 -12.66 -6.93
CA GLY A 29 -2.13 -13.43 -7.16
C GLY A 29 -3.00 -12.84 -8.27
N GLY A 30 -2.84 -11.55 -8.58
CA GLY A 30 -3.57 -10.88 -9.65
C GLY A 30 -3.73 -9.37 -9.42
N ILE A 31 -4.49 -8.73 -10.31
CA ILE A 31 -4.86 -7.31 -10.20
C ILE A 31 -6.38 -7.21 -10.17
N VAL A 32 -6.90 -6.56 -9.14
CA VAL A 32 -8.33 -6.27 -8.95
C VAL A 32 -8.60 -4.81 -9.35
N PRO A 33 -9.57 -4.53 -10.23
CA PRO A 33 -9.92 -3.16 -10.60
C PRO A 33 -10.33 -2.34 -9.36
N LYS A 34 -9.92 -1.08 -9.30
CA LYS A 34 -10.23 -0.20 -8.16
C LYS A 34 -11.72 -0.11 -7.88
N GLU A 35 -12.51 -0.03 -8.94
CA GLU A 35 -13.96 0.14 -8.92
C GLU A 35 -14.68 -1.09 -8.34
N SER A 36 -13.99 -2.22 -8.23
CA SER A 36 -14.56 -3.45 -7.66
C SER A 36 -14.65 -3.42 -6.13
N LEU A 37 -14.04 -2.41 -5.48
CA LEU A 37 -13.90 -2.35 -4.02
C LEU A 37 -14.33 -0.98 -3.45
N PRO A 38 -15.60 -0.57 -3.63
CA PRO A 38 -16.07 0.74 -3.21
C PRO A 38 -16.00 0.96 -1.69
N ALA A 39 -16.29 -0.07 -0.88
CA ALA A 39 -16.24 0.04 0.58
C ALA A 39 -14.81 0.31 1.09
N VAL A 40 -13.80 -0.31 0.46
CA VAL A 40 -12.38 -0.05 0.75
C VAL A 40 -12.01 1.39 0.42
N GLN A 41 -12.47 1.91 -0.73
CA GLN A 41 -12.23 3.31 -1.10
C GLN A 41 -12.89 4.29 -0.11
N GLN A 42 -14.09 3.97 0.36
CA GLN A 42 -14.79 4.77 1.35
C GLN A 42 -14.03 4.80 2.68
N ALA A 43 -13.59 3.64 3.18
CA ALA A 43 -12.80 3.55 4.41
C ALA A 43 -11.48 4.34 4.30
N LEU A 44 -10.76 4.22 3.17
CA LEU A 44 -9.57 5.05 2.91
C LEU A 44 -9.92 6.54 2.90
N SER A 45 -11.00 6.95 2.23
CA SER A 45 -11.42 8.35 2.21
C SER A 45 -11.73 8.88 3.61
N GLN A 46 -12.34 8.07 4.47
CA GLN A 46 -12.61 8.44 5.86
C GLN A 46 -11.32 8.67 6.66
N LEU A 47 -10.25 7.89 6.43
CA LEU A 47 -8.96 8.12 7.08
C LEU A 47 -8.36 9.49 6.75
N PHE A 48 -8.68 10.08 5.60
CA PHE A 48 -8.15 11.37 5.16
C PHE A 48 -9.10 12.55 5.41
N LEU A 49 -10.41 12.29 5.57
CA LEU A 49 -11.42 13.33 5.80
C LEU A 49 -11.56 13.70 7.27
N VAL A 50 -11.35 12.74 8.15
CA VAL A 50 -11.21 12.95 9.58
C VAL A 50 -9.71 13.15 9.79
N GLU A 51 -9.26 14.14 10.56
CA GLU A 51 -7.87 14.27 11.00
C GLU A 51 -7.51 13.05 11.87
N ALA A 52 -7.46 11.87 11.26
CA ALA A 52 -7.22 10.62 11.93
C ALA A 52 -5.83 10.72 12.53
N GLU A 53 -5.68 10.34 13.80
CA GLU A 53 -4.34 10.23 14.37
C GLU A 53 -3.71 8.94 13.85
N PRO A 54 -2.44 8.99 13.43
CA PRO A 54 -1.72 7.77 13.04
C PRO A 54 -1.60 6.86 14.26
N PHE A 55 -1.91 5.58 14.11
CA PHE A 55 -1.75 4.62 15.22
C PHE A 55 -0.27 4.29 15.47
N SER A 56 0.59 4.55 14.48
CA SER A 56 2.03 4.41 14.58
C SER A 56 2.73 5.44 13.72
N THR A 57 3.82 6.00 14.22
CA THR A 57 4.65 6.97 13.51
C THR A 57 6.12 6.64 13.60
N ILE A 58 6.88 7.11 12.62
CA ILE A 58 8.33 7.19 12.69
C ILE A 58 8.82 8.54 12.17
N ARG A 59 9.83 9.12 12.82
CA ARG A 59 10.38 10.42 12.43
C ARG A 59 10.93 10.41 11.01
N GLY A 60 10.80 11.54 10.32
CA GLY A 60 11.31 11.75 8.98
C GLY A 60 12.83 11.58 8.90
N GLU A 61 13.57 12.00 9.93
CA GLU A 61 15.03 11.87 9.99
C GLU A 61 15.55 10.46 10.33
N ALA A 62 14.65 9.51 10.64
CA ALA A 62 15.07 8.14 10.96
C ALA A 62 15.81 7.49 9.78
N SER A 63 16.74 6.60 10.09
CA SER A 63 17.49 5.86 9.08
C SER A 63 16.57 4.97 8.24
N GLY A 64 16.98 4.66 6.99
CA GLY A 64 16.23 3.76 6.14
C GLY A 64 16.00 2.38 6.77
N ARG A 65 16.95 1.90 7.60
CA ARG A 65 16.79 0.66 8.36
C ARG A 65 15.68 0.78 9.41
N GLU A 66 15.65 1.87 10.18
CA GLU A 66 14.61 2.09 11.19
C GLU A 66 13.22 2.20 10.55
N LYS A 67 13.11 2.90 9.41
CA LYS A 67 11.85 2.99 8.64
C LYS A 67 11.37 1.63 8.14
N VAL A 68 12.28 0.77 7.65
CA VAL A 68 11.93 -0.59 7.24
C VAL A 68 11.49 -1.47 8.43
N GLU A 69 12.16 -1.37 9.59
CA GLU A 69 11.74 -2.11 10.78
C GLU A 69 10.39 -1.63 11.32
N TRP A 70 10.16 -0.32 11.33
CA TRP A 70 8.86 0.27 11.67
C TRP A 70 7.76 -0.22 10.73
N LEU A 71 7.97 -0.13 9.41
CA LEU A 71 6.98 -0.59 8.43
C LEU A 71 6.71 -2.10 8.60
N ARG A 72 7.73 -2.90 8.92
CA ARG A 72 7.55 -4.33 9.18
C ARG A 72 6.65 -4.58 10.39
N GLN A 73 6.77 -3.80 11.45
CA GLN A 73 5.91 -3.90 12.63
C GLN A 73 4.45 -3.52 12.28
N VAL A 74 4.27 -2.37 11.65
CA VAL A 74 2.96 -1.85 11.20
C VAL A 74 2.22 -2.87 10.33
N VAL A 75 2.90 -3.40 9.32
CA VAL A 75 2.34 -4.38 8.39
C VAL A 75 2.04 -5.71 9.07
N ARG A 76 2.89 -6.16 9.99
CA ARG A 76 2.65 -7.40 10.75
C ARG A 76 1.38 -7.30 11.59
N GLU A 77 1.18 -6.17 12.26
CA GLU A 77 -0.03 -5.90 13.06
C GLU A 77 -1.28 -5.79 12.17
N PHE A 78 -1.14 -5.17 11.01
CA PHE A 78 -2.20 -5.10 10.01
C PHE A 78 -2.61 -6.50 9.50
N LEU A 79 -1.64 -7.36 9.19
CA LEU A 79 -1.89 -8.71 8.70
C LEU A 79 -2.48 -9.65 9.75
N ALA A 80 -2.28 -9.39 11.04
CA ALA A 80 -2.77 -10.23 12.13
C ALA A 80 -2.47 -11.73 11.95
N GLY A 81 -1.30 -12.07 11.40
CA GLY A 81 -0.87 -13.45 11.10
C GLY A 81 -1.26 -13.99 9.72
N GLY A 82 -1.99 -13.21 8.91
CA GLY A 82 -2.26 -13.53 7.51
C GLY A 82 -1.03 -13.37 6.60
N SER A 83 -1.10 -14.00 5.43
CA SER A 83 -0.06 -13.95 4.39
C SER A 83 -0.55 -13.30 3.09
N GLU A 84 -1.76 -12.76 3.08
CA GLU A 84 -2.39 -12.20 1.90
C GLU A 84 -2.87 -10.78 2.17
N LEU A 85 -2.61 -9.90 1.22
CA LEU A 85 -3.04 -8.50 1.26
C LEU A 85 -3.18 -7.95 -0.15
N TYR A 86 -3.87 -6.84 -0.27
CA TYR A 86 -3.98 -6.09 -1.50
C TYR A 86 -3.28 -4.75 -1.32
N VAL A 87 -2.50 -4.33 -2.31
CA VAL A 87 -1.75 -3.08 -2.28
C VAL A 87 -2.10 -2.19 -3.45
N VAL A 88 -2.09 -0.88 -3.23
CA VAL A 88 -2.09 0.11 -4.31
C VAL A 88 -1.11 1.23 -3.99
N PHE A 89 -0.32 1.61 -4.99
CA PHE A 89 0.64 2.71 -4.91
C PHE A 89 -0.06 4.01 -5.31
N SER A 90 0.04 5.06 -4.50
CA SER A 90 -0.72 6.31 -4.72
C SER A 90 -0.42 6.92 -6.10
N GLY A 91 0.85 6.97 -6.51
CA GLY A 91 1.30 7.43 -7.84
C GLY A 91 0.88 6.54 -9.03
N LEU A 92 0.50 5.27 -8.79
CA LEU A 92 0.08 4.31 -9.83
C LEU A 92 -1.40 3.98 -9.75
N GLY A 93 -2.18 4.87 -9.13
CA GLY A 93 -3.55 4.61 -8.73
C GLY A 93 -4.49 4.13 -9.85
N ALA A 94 -4.27 4.38 -11.13
CA ALA A 94 -5.20 3.86 -12.16
C ALA A 94 -5.01 2.37 -12.48
N ALA A 95 -3.97 1.72 -11.95
CA ALA A 95 -3.60 0.36 -12.33
C ALA A 95 -4.40 -0.74 -11.60
N GLY A 96 -5.05 -0.43 -10.47
CA GLY A 96 -5.81 -1.39 -9.66
C GLY A 96 -5.11 -1.79 -8.36
N TRP A 97 -5.80 -2.61 -7.58
CA TRP A 97 -5.27 -3.27 -6.38
C TRP A 97 -4.51 -4.52 -6.77
N VAL A 98 -3.27 -4.66 -6.30
CA VAL A 98 -2.45 -5.86 -6.56
C VAL A 98 -2.59 -6.82 -5.39
N HIS A 99 -3.02 -8.04 -5.67
CA HIS A 99 -3.04 -9.13 -4.69
C HIS A 99 -1.62 -9.65 -4.47
N LEU A 100 -1.12 -9.51 -3.25
CA LEU A 100 0.18 -10.01 -2.83
C LEU A 100 -0.02 -11.15 -1.83
N ILE A 101 0.65 -12.27 -2.11
CA ILE A 101 0.89 -13.35 -1.15
C ILE A 101 2.32 -13.17 -0.66
N VAL A 102 2.49 -12.88 0.62
CA VAL A 102 3.75 -12.45 1.21
C VAL A 102 4.41 -13.52 2.07
N ASP A 103 5.74 -13.54 2.11
CA ASP A 103 6.46 -14.41 3.03
C ASP A 103 6.34 -13.95 4.50
N GLY A 104 6.32 -14.92 5.42
CA GLY A 104 6.31 -14.64 6.86
C GLY A 104 7.63 -14.06 7.39
N GLU A 105 8.69 -14.09 6.58
CA GLU A 105 10.01 -13.54 6.91
C GLU A 105 10.05 -12.01 6.81
N GLY A 106 9.09 -11.39 6.08
CA GLY A 106 9.00 -9.94 5.97
C GLY A 106 10.16 -9.32 5.17
N ARG A 107 10.78 -10.09 4.26
CA ARG A 107 11.81 -9.59 3.33
C ARG A 107 11.21 -8.61 2.34
N TRP A 108 10.01 -8.92 1.86
CA TRP A 108 9.23 -8.12 0.94
C TRP A 108 8.98 -6.68 1.41
N VAL A 109 8.94 -6.43 2.73
CA VAL A 109 8.71 -5.10 3.29
C VAL A 109 9.84 -4.14 2.92
N ARG A 110 11.09 -4.63 2.90
CA ARG A 110 12.23 -3.82 2.45
C ARG A 110 12.11 -3.48 0.97
N SER A 111 11.87 -4.50 0.14
CA SER A 111 11.72 -4.29 -1.31
C SER A 111 10.56 -3.34 -1.60
N LEU A 112 9.44 -3.50 -0.88
CA LEU A 112 8.30 -2.59 -0.96
C LEU A 112 8.71 -1.17 -0.64
N TRP A 113 9.41 -0.97 0.48
CA TRP A 113 9.93 0.34 0.86
C TRP A 113 10.72 0.95 -0.29
N GLU A 114 11.72 0.26 -0.80
CA GLU A 114 12.62 0.76 -1.85
C GLU A 114 11.93 1.11 -3.18
N VAL A 115 10.74 0.53 -3.46
CA VAL A 115 10.03 0.73 -4.73
C VAL A 115 8.85 1.69 -4.65
N MET A 116 8.42 2.12 -3.44
CA MET A 116 7.34 3.09 -3.29
C MET A 116 7.75 4.44 -3.90
N PRO A 117 7.01 4.95 -4.92
CA PRO A 117 7.36 6.18 -5.63
C PRO A 117 7.44 7.40 -4.70
N ASP A 118 6.48 7.50 -3.77
CA ASP A 118 6.30 8.67 -2.91
C ASP A 118 6.27 8.29 -1.41
N ARG A 119 6.79 7.10 -1.06
CA ARG A 119 6.66 6.49 0.29
C ARG A 119 5.22 6.34 0.80
N GLU A 120 4.25 6.64 -0.05
CA GLU A 120 2.84 6.43 0.19
C GLU A 120 2.36 5.13 -0.44
N VAL A 121 1.64 4.35 0.37
CA VAL A 121 1.05 3.09 -0.07
C VAL A 121 -0.20 2.79 0.74
N PHE A 122 -1.21 2.22 0.06
CA PHE A 122 -2.44 1.79 0.70
C PHE A 122 -2.57 0.27 0.61
N PHE A 123 -2.99 -0.32 1.71
CA PHE A 123 -3.24 -1.75 1.82
C PHE A 123 -4.69 -2.01 2.18
N ALA A 124 -5.16 -3.17 1.75
CA ALA A 124 -6.41 -3.77 2.21
C ALA A 124 -6.16 -5.24 2.58
N SER A 125 -6.78 -5.66 3.67
CA SER A 125 -6.76 -7.04 4.15
C SER A 125 -7.45 -7.98 3.15
N ALA A 126 -7.07 -9.26 3.16
CA ALA A 126 -7.62 -10.24 2.22
C ALA A 126 -9.14 -10.47 2.35
N ASP A 127 -9.69 -10.27 3.55
CA ASP A 127 -11.13 -10.33 3.84
C ASP A 127 -11.84 -8.99 3.60
N TRP A 128 -11.10 -7.97 3.16
CA TRP A 128 -11.58 -6.61 2.89
C TRP A 128 -12.17 -5.89 4.09
N ARG A 129 -11.84 -6.28 5.33
CA ARG A 129 -12.40 -5.66 6.55
C ARG A 129 -11.54 -4.57 7.16
N ARG A 130 -10.28 -4.49 6.76
CA ARG A 130 -9.29 -3.52 7.25
C ARG A 130 -8.57 -2.88 6.08
N VAL A 131 -8.26 -1.59 6.26
CA VAL A 131 -7.36 -0.82 5.39
C VAL A 131 -6.22 -0.26 6.21
N LEU A 132 -5.07 -0.10 5.58
CA LEU A 132 -3.90 0.55 6.15
C LEU A 132 -3.38 1.57 5.14
N ALA A 133 -3.25 2.82 5.55
CA ALA A 133 -2.57 3.85 4.77
C ALA A 133 -1.22 4.17 5.39
N ILE A 134 -0.18 4.17 4.57
CA ILE A 134 1.13 4.70 4.91
C ILE A 134 1.28 6.00 4.14
N THR A 135 1.54 7.08 4.85
CA THR A 135 1.78 8.40 4.23
C THR A 135 3.06 9.03 4.74
N GLU A 136 3.65 9.88 3.91
CA GLU A 136 4.76 10.74 4.29
C GLU A 136 4.24 12.14 4.59
N GLU A 137 4.63 12.67 5.75
CA GLU A 137 4.39 14.06 6.16
C GLU A 137 5.73 14.75 6.40
N GLU A 138 5.74 16.09 6.46
CA GLU A 138 6.99 16.89 6.54
C GLU A 138 7.93 16.45 7.67
N ALA A 139 7.38 15.99 8.80
CA ALA A 139 8.14 15.62 9.99
C ALA A 139 8.18 14.10 10.28
N PHE A 140 7.29 13.29 9.70
CA PHE A 140 7.16 11.88 10.05
C PHE A 140 6.50 11.05 8.94
N HIS A 141 6.62 9.73 9.03
CA HIS A 141 5.77 8.81 8.28
C HIS A 141 4.70 8.27 9.21
N GLY A 142 3.44 8.36 8.76
CA GLY A 142 2.27 7.95 9.52
C GLY A 142 1.70 6.64 8.98
N ALA A 143 1.27 5.76 9.90
CA ALA A 143 0.45 4.61 9.59
C ALA A 143 -0.95 4.80 10.16
N TYR A 144 -1.95 4.67 9.30
CA TYR A 144 -3.36 4.91 9.61
C TYR A 144 -4.16 3.64 9.36
N LEU A 145 -4.81 3.12 10.40
CA LEU A 145 -5.59 1.90 10.33
C LEU A 145 -7.08 2.23 10.29
N GLY A 146 -7.77 1.69 9.29
CA GLY A 146 -9.22 1.85 9.13
C GLY A 146 -9.94 0.51 9.08
N HIS A 147 -11.23 0.56 9.36
CA HIS A 147 -12.15 -0.56 9.21
C HIS A 147 -13.07 -0.33 8.02
N VAL A 148 -13.42 -1.40 7.33
CA VAL A 148 -14.40 -1.38 6.24
C VAL A 148 -15.72 -1.90 6.81
N GLU A 149 -16.77 -1.11 6.67
CA GLU A 149 -18.14 -1.44 7.10
C GLU A 149 -18.89 -2.29 6.06
#